data_AF-A0A662B890-F1
#
_entry.id   AF-A0A662B890-F1
#
_cell.length_a   1.000
_cell.length_b   1.000
_cell.length_c   1.000
_cell.angle_alpha   90.00
_cell.angle_beta   90.00
_cell.angle_gamma   90.00
#
_symmetry.space_group_name_H-M   'P 1'
#
loop_
_entity.id
_entity.type
_entity.pdbx_description
1 polymer ?
#
loop_
_entity_poly.entity_id
_entity_poly.type
_entity_poly.pdbx_seq_one_letter_code
_entity_poly.pdbx_strand_id
1 'polypeptide(L)'
;PVTGKIVKDENGKPVMIPGSLKAVKGIGWFIEEYGVAQISMNLTNISITPTHIAFDEVCKKADARGIRVTGSELVGLIPLEAMLEAGRYFLRKQKRSVGVDNNELIKIAIKSMGLDDLKPFIPKERIIEYLLEGDKKKLVDMTLTGFANETASESPAPGGGSIAAYAGALGVSLGTMVANLSAHKRGWDDRWEEFSDWAQQGQNYKDQLLHLVDEDTNAFNKIMDAFGYPKKTDEEKKIRKEAIENASKYAMEIPFKVMDTSYRSIEVMRAMAENGNPNSVSDAGVGALCVLAAVEGAFLNVKINASGISDKVFTADLITKGEDIVRRTIDCRNKIIDTVDQKIREM
;
A
#
# COMPACT_ATOMS: atom_id res chain seq x y z
N PRO A 1 26.31 -8.36 -32.02
CA PRO A 1 26.52 -8.31 -33.50
C PRO A 1 25.18 -8.07 -34.23
N VAL A 2 25.12 -7.05 -35.10
CA VAL A 2 23.95 -6.83 -35.98
C VAL A 2 24.04 -7.83 -37.13
N THR A 3 23.22 -8.88 -37.12
CA THR A 3 23.27 -9.99 -38.09
C THR A 3 22.25 -9.84 -39.24
N GLY A 4 21.54 -8.70 -39.32
CA GLY A 4 20.56 -8.42 -40.39
C GLY A 4 21.11 -7.55 -41.53
N LYS A 5 20.48 -7.63 -42.71
CA LYS A 5 20.78 -6.72 -43.84
C LYS A 5 20.49 -5.28 -43.43
N ILE A 6 21.50 -4.40 -43.52
CA ILE A 6 21.35 -2.96 -43.28
C ILE A 6 20.41 -2.39 -44.35
N VAL A 7 19.20 -2.01 -43.96
CA VAL A 7 18.27 -1.26 -44.81
C VAL A 7 18.87 0.13 -44.99
N LYS A 8 18.97 0.59 -46.25
CA LYS A 8 19.49 1.92 -46.58
C LYS A 8 18.37 2.76 -47.20
N ASP A 9 18.39 4.06 -46.96
CA ASP A 9 17.49 5.01 -47.62
C ASP A 9 17.96 5.30 -49.06
N GLU A 10 17.20 6.13 -49.77
CA GLU A 10 17.52 6.61 -51.12
C GLU A 10 18.88 7.32 -51.24
N ASN A 11 19.47 7.75 -50.12
CA ASN A 11 20.78 8.39 -50.04
C ASN A 11 21.88 7.46 -49.52
N GLY A 12 21.60 6.17 -49.35
CA GLY A 12 22.55 5.17 -48.88
C GLY A 12 22.83 5.19 -47.37
N LYS A 13 22.10 5.97 -46.56
CA LYS A 13 22.23 6.00 -45.10
C LYS A 13 21.46 4.84 -44.46
N PRO A 14 21.99 4.22 -43.39
CA PRO A 14 21.28 3.18 -42.65
C PRO A 14 19.94 3.70 -42.11
N VAL A 15 18.85 3.03 -42.47
CA VAL A 15 17.52 3.27 -41.90
C VAL A 15 17.40 2.45 -40.62
N MET A 16 17.26 3.17 -39.51
CA MET A 16 16.92 2.56 -38.22
C MET A 16 15.41 2.38 -38.17
N ILE A 17 14.94 1.14 -38.36
CA ILE A 17 13.53 0.80 -38.13
C ILE A 17 13.32 0.72 -36.62
N PRO A 18 12.46 1.55 -36.01
CA PRO A 18 12.20 1.50 -34.59
C PRO A 18 11.63 0.14 -34.17
N GLY A 19 12.01 -0.33 -32.99
CA GLY A 19 11.40 -1.51 -32.36
C GLY A 19 9.95 -1.23 -31.91
N SER A 20 9.25 -2.27 -31.45
CA SER A 20 7.88 -2.13 -30.95
C SER A 20 7.76 -1.43 -29.59
N LEU A 21 8.85 -1.38 -28.82
CA LEU A 21 8.91 -0.73 -27.50
C LEU A 21 9.62 0.62 -27.59
N LYS A 22 9.08 1.62 -26.89
CA LYS A 22 9.69 2.95 -26.76
C LYS A 22 10.64 2.98 -25.57
N ALA A 23 11.66 3.83 -25.60
CA ALA A 23 12.61 3.95 -24.48
C ALA A 23 13.28 2.63 -24.04
N VAL A 24 13.42 1.67 -24.97
CA VAL A 24 14.12 0.40 -24.75
C VAL A 24 15.30 0.30 -25.70
N LYS A 25 16.45 -0.14 -25.17
CA LYS A 25 17.62 -0.50 -25.96
C LYS A 25 17.94 -1.96 -25.66
N GLY A 26 17.90 -2.82 -26.67
CA GLY A 26 18.13 -4.26 -26.49
C GLY A 26 19.12 -4.85 -27.48
N ILE A 27 19.80 -5.90 -27.06
CA ILE A 27 20.70 -6.72 -27.87
C ILE A 27 20.43 -8.20 -27.61
N GLY A 28 20.61 -9.05 -28.62
CA GLY A 28 20.62 -10.49 -28.46
C GLY A 28 22.05 -11.00 -28.26
N TRP A 29 22.24 -11.94 -27.34
CA TRP A 29 23.50 -12.63 -27.12
C TRP A 29 23.26 -14.01 -26.51
N PHE A 30 24.27 -14.88 -26.53
CA PHE A 30 24.19 -16.25 -26.02
C PHE A 30 25.03 -16.37 -24.75
N ILE A 31 24.44 -16.90 -23.67
CA ILE A 31 25.12 -17.11 -22.40
C ILE A 31 25.61 -18.56 -22.37
N GLU A 32 26.91 -18.75 -22.62
CA GLU A 32 27.52 -20.08 -22.71
C GLU A 32 27.36 -20.90 -21.41
N GLU A 33 27.51 -20.26 -20.24
CA GLU A 33 27.39 -20.91 -18.92
C GLU A 33 26.03 -21.60 -18.71
N TYR A 34 24.95 -21.00 -19.22
CA TYR A 34 23.59 -21.50 -19.08
C TYR A 34 23.09 -22.22 -20.34
N GLY A 35 23.83 -22.16 -21.44
CA GLY A 35 23.40 -22.74 -22.72
C GLY A 35 22.13 -22.10 -23.29
N VAL A 36 21.84 -20.84 -22.96
CA VAL A 36 20.61 -20.13 -23.37
C VAL A 36 20.90 -18.86 -24.15
N ALA A 37 20.04 -18.56 -25.13
CA ALA A 37 20.01 -17.24 -25.75
C ALA A 37 19.28 -16.24 -24.84
N GLN A 38 19.81 -15.03 -24.72
CA GLN A 38 19.21 -13.96 -23.94
C GLN A 38 18.97 -12.72 -24.81
N ILE A 39 17.85 -12.06 -24.57
CA ILE A 39 17.60 -10.69 -25.00
C ILE A 39 17.97 -9.78 -23.83
N SER A 40 19.17 -9.21 -23.86
CA SER A 40 19.60 -8.23 -22.86
C SER A 40 19.02 -6.87 -23.24
N MET A 41 18.36 -6.19 -22.29
CA MET A 41 17.72 -4.91 -22.55
C MET A 41 17.88 -3.92 -21.40
N ASN A 42 18.03 -2.65 -21.76
CA ASN A 42 17.97 -1.51 -20.87
C ASN A 42 16.66 -0.75 -21.08
N LEU A 43 15.85 -0.69 -20.02
CA LEU A 43 14.66 0.15 -19.96
C LEU A 43 15.09 1.57 -19.55
N THR A 44 15.27 2.45 -20.54
CA THR A 44 15.79 3.81 -20.29
C THR A 44 14.77 4.73 -19.62
N ASN A 45 13.47 4.38 -19.69
CA ASN A 45 12.41 5.03 -18.93
C ASN A 45 11.27 4.03 -18.68
N ILE A 46 11.18 3.53 -17.44
CA ILE A 46 10.19 2.53 -17.03
C ILE A 46 8.75 3.08 -16.97
N SER A 47 8.57 4.40 -16.88
CA SER A 47 7.25 5.04 -16.97
C SER A 47 6.72 5.07 -18.41
N ILE A 48 7.60 4.96 -19.41
CA ILE A 48 7.21 4.85 -20.83
C ILE A 48 7.06 3.39 -21.25
N THR A 49 7.97 2.52 -20.82
CA THR A 49 7.86 1.08 -21.04
C THR A 49 8.15 0.34 -19.74
N PRO A 50 7.09 -0.07 -19.02
CA PRO A 50 7.23 -0.83 -17.80
C PRO A 50 7.85 -2.21 -18.04
N THR A 51 8.49 -2.76 -17.00
CA THR A 51 9.19 -4.05 -17.06
C THR A 51 8.29 -5.19 -17.55
N HIS A 52 7.06 -5.27 -17.03
CA HIS A 52 6.10 -6.30 -17.41
C HIS A 52 5.64 -6.17 -18.87
N ILE A 53 5.53 -4.95 -19.41
CA ILE A 53 5.21 -4.72 -20.83
C ILE A 53 6.36 -5.15 -21.72
N ALA A 54 7.60 -4.84 -21.33
CA ALA A 54 8.77 -5.27 -22.07
C ALA A 54 8.88 -6.81 -22.12
N PHE A 55 8.65 -7.47 -20.99
CA PHE A 55 8.64 -8.94 -20.89
C PHE A 55 7.55 -9.55 -21.79
N ASP A 56 6.30 -9.09 -21.67
CA ASP A 56 5.18 -9.63 -22.45
C ASP A 56 5.35 -9.44 -23.96
N GLU A 57 5.91 -8.31 -24.38
CA GLU A 57 6.19 -8.06 -25.79
C GLU A 57 7.29 -9.00 -26.30
N VAL A 58 8.31 -9.30 -25.49
CA VAL A 58 9.32 -10.32 -25.83
C VAL A 58 8.68 -11.69 -25.97
N CYS A 59 7.86 -12.12 -25.01
CA CYS A 59 7.11 -13.38 -25.08
C CYS A 59 6.30 -13.46 -26.37
N LYS A 60 5.49 -12.43 -26.67
CA LYS A 60 4.69 -12.35 -27.89
C LYS A 60 5.52 -12.47 -29.17
N LYS A 61 6.68 -11.82 -29.23
CA LYS A 61 7.58 -11.86 -30.41
C LYS A 61 8.32 -13.18 -30.54
N ALA A 62 8.62 -13.85 -29.43
CA ALA A 62 9.23 -15.17 -29.39
C ALA A 62 8.23 -16.26 -29.83
N ASP A 63 7.01 -16.21 -29.28
CA ASP A 63 5.92 -17.14 -29.62
C ASP A 63 5.58 -17.08 -31.12
N ALA A 64 5.54 -15.87 -31.70
CA ALA A 64 5.34 -15.67 -33.14
C ALA A 64 6.44 -16.32 -34.02
N ARG A 65 7.56 -16.72 -33.43
CA ARG A 65 8.69 -17.43 -34.07
C ARG A 65 8.78 -18.90 -33.65
N GLY A 66 7.84 -19.40 -32.85
CA GLY A 66 7.88 -20.76 -32.30
C GLY A 66 8.95 -20.97 -31.23
N ILE A 67 9.41 -19.89 -30.59
CA ILE A 67 10.42 -19.93 -29.52
C ILE A 67 9.73 -19.62 -28.20
N ARG A 68 9.98 -20.45 -27.18
CA ARG A 68 9.47 -20.23 -25.83
C ARG A 68 10.45 -19.39 -25.02
N VAL A 69 9.95 -18.35 -24.35
CA VAL A 69 10.70 -17.64 -23.29
C VAL A 69 10.68 -18.50 -22.03
N THR A 70 11.86 -18.76 -21.46
CA THR A 70 12.03 -19.64 -20.31
C THR A 70 12.14 -18.93 -18.98
N GLY A 71 12.23 -17.59 -18.97
CA GLY A 71 12.36 -16.77 -17.78
C GLY A 71 12.97 -15.41 -18.06
N SER A 72 13.27 -14.65 -17.00
CA SER A 72 14.02 -13.40 -17.09
C SER A 72 14.90 -13.18 -15.87
N GLU A 73 15.77 -12.18 -15.94
CA GLU A 73 16.61 -11.79 -14.81
C GLU A 73 16.65 -10.27 -14.72
N LEU A 74 16.47 -9.76 -13.50
CA LEU A 74 16.75 -8.37 -13.20
C LEU A 74 18.23 -8.23 -12.79
N VAL A 75 18.97 -7.41 -13.54
CA VAL A 75 20.32 -6.98 -13.16
C VAL A 75 20.24 -5.65 -12.44
N GLY A 76 20.66 -5.61 -11.17
CA GLY A 76 20.65 -4.41 -10.34
C GLY A 76 19.43 -4.33 -9.41
N LEU A 77 18.93 -3.10 -9.22
CA LEU A 77 17.80 -2.79 -8.34
C LEU A 77 16.60 -2.30 -9.15
N ILE A 78 15.40 -2.49 -8.63
CA ILE A 78 14.13 -2.04 -9.22
C ILE A 78 13.30 -1.26 -8.19
N PRO A 79 12.59 -0.18 -8.58
CA PRO A 79 11.62 0.47 -7.70
C PRO A 79 10.48 -0.48 -7.33
N LEU A 80 10.01 -0.39 -6.09
CA LEU A 80 8.89 -1.17 -5.56
C LEU A 80 7.64 -1.02 -6.43
N GLU A 81 7.31 0.23 -6.81
CA GLU A 81 6.10 0.50 -7.60
C GLU A 81 6.12 -0.23 -8.95
N ALA A 82 7.27 -0.38 -9.60
CA ALA A 82 7.38 -1.12 -10.85
C ALA A 82 7.05 -2.62 -10.68
N MET A 83 7.39 -3.19 -9.53
CA MET A 83 7.02 -4.57 -9.17
C MET A 83 5.54 -4.70 -8.80
N LEU A 84 4.99 -3.73 -8.06
CA LEU A 84 3.57 -3.70 -7.72
C LEU A 84 2.69 -3.55 -8.96
N GLU A 85 3.05 -2.65 -9.88
CA GLU A 85 2.39 -2.49 -11.18
C GLU A 85 2.44 -3.78 -12.01
N ALA A 86 3.60 -4.46 -12.04
CA ALA A 86 3.72 -5.75 -12.71
C ALA A 86 2.79 -6.81 -12.10
N GLY A 87 2.71 -6.90 -10.77
CA GLY A 87 1.80 -7.81 -10.08
C GLY A 87 0.34 -7.54 -10.45
N ARG A 88 -0.07 -6.26 -10.40
CA ARG A 88 -1.42 -5.82 -10.79
C ARG A 88 -1.72 -6.14 -12.25
N TYR A 89 -0.75 -5.91 -13.15
CA TYR A 89 -0.89 -6.21 -14.57
C TYR A 89 -1.20 -7.68 -14.83
N PHE A 90 -0.44 -8.59 -14.22
CA PHE A 90 -0.65 -10.03 -14.42
C PHE A 90 -1.92 -10.55 -13.72
N LEU A 91 -2.31 -10.01 -12.56
CA LEU A 91 -3.59 -10.34 -11.94
C LEU A 91 -4.78 -9.92 -12.82
N ARG A 92 -4.74 -8.73 -13.43
CA ARG A 92 -5.78 -8.30 -14.38
C ARG A 92 -5.87 -9.22 -15.60
N LYS A 93 -4.73 -9.66 -16.15
CA LYS A 93 -4.73 -10.66 -17.25
C LYS A 93 -5.39 -11.98 -16.85
N GLN A 94 -5.31 -12.35 -15.57
CA GLN A 94 -5.94 -13.55 -15.02
C GLN A 94 -7.40 -13.33 -14.60
N LYS A 95 -7.94 -12.11 -14.75
CA LYS A 95 -9.25 -11.69 -14.17
C LYS A 95 -9.30 -11.96 -12.67
N ARG A 96 -8.23 -11.59 -11.96
CA ARG A 96 -8.08 -11.75 -10.51
C ARG A 96 -8.03 -10.39 -9.83
N SER A 97 -8.54 -10.34 -8.60
CA SER A 97 -8.52 -9.12 -7.79
C SER A 97 -7.09 -8.60 -7.62
N VAL A 98 -6.90 -7.30 -7.82
CA VAL A 98 -5.64 -6.60 -7.54
C VAL A 98 -5.53 -6.08 -6.11
N GLY A 99 -6.60 -6.21 -5.32
CA GLY A 99 -6.67 -5.80 -3.91
C GLY A 99 -6.05 -6.82 -2.93
N VAL A 100 -4.86 -7.31 -3.25
CA VAL A 100 -4.05 -8.19 -2.39
C VAL A 100 -2.88 -7.40 -1.77
N ASP A 101 -2.20 -7.97 -0.77
CA ASP A 101 -1.08 -7.30 -0.15
C ASP A 101 0.15 -7.21 -1.08
N ASN A 102 1.07 -6.30 -0.74
CA ASN A 102 2.26 -6.02 -1.55
C ASN A 102 3.16 -7.26 -1.76
N ASN A 103 3.26 -8.17 -0.78
CA ASN A 103 4.09 -9.37 -0.95
C ASN A 103 3.48 -10.31 -1.99
N GLU A 104 2.15 -10.45 -2.01
CA GLU A 104 1.48 -11.24 -3.04
C GLU A 104 1.62 -10.58 -4.41
N LEU A 105 1.50 -9.25 -4.53
CA LEU A 105 1.76 -8.55 -5.80
C LEU A 105 3.18 -8.79 -6.32
N ILE A 106 4.19 -8.66 -5.45
CA ILE A 106 5.60 -8.90 -5.79
C ILE A 106 5.81 -10.36 -6.20
N LYS A 107 5.24 -11.31 -5.46
CA LYS A 107 5.31 -12.74 -5.80
C LYS A 107 4.69 -13.04 -7.16
N ILE A 108 3.52 -12.46 -7.46
CA ILE A 108 2.90 -12.60 -8.78
C ILE A 108 3.78 -12.00 -9.88
N ALA A 109 4.37 -10.83 -9.64
CA ALA A 109 5.31 -10.20 -10.59
C ALA A 109 6.53 -11.09 -10.87
N ILE A 110 7.16 -11.63 -9.81
CA ILE A 110 8.32 -12.53 -9.90
C ILE A 110 7.95 -13.76 -10.72
N LYS A 111 6.87 -14.46 -10.35
CA LYS A 111 6.49 -15.71 -11.01
C LYS A 111 5.99 -15.51 -12.44
N SER A 112 5.29 -14.42 -12.72
CA SER A 112 4.75 -14.19 -14.08
C SER A 112 5.84 -13.78 -15.07
N MET A 113 6.88 -13.08 -14.61
CA MET A 113 8.03 -12.69 -15.43
C MET A 113 9.18 -13.69 -15.38
N GLY A 114 9.10 -14.73 -14.54
CA GLY A 114 10.18 -15.71 -14.37
C GLY A 114 11.47 -15.09 -13.83
N LEU A 115 11.36 -14.07 -12.96
CA LEU A 115 12.53 -13.33 -12.43
C LEU A 115 13.45 -14.19 -11.56
N ASP A 116 12.98 -15.35 -11.14
CA ASP A 116 13.70 -16.31 -10.30
C ASP A 116 14.12 -17.59 -11.03
N ASP A 117 14.04 -17.62 -12.37
CA ASP A 117 14.34 -18.82 -13.16
C ASP A 117 15.85 -19.12 -13.28
N LEU A 118 16.71 -18.09 -13.35
CA LEU A 118 18.17 -18.27 -13.36
C LEU A 118 18.75 -18.38 -11.95
N LYS A 119 18.22 -17.61 -11.00
CA LYS A 119 18.65 -17.58 -9.59
C LYS A 119 17.53 -17.03 -8.71
N PRO A 120 17.52 -17.32 -7.39
CA PRO A 120 16.50 -16.80 -6.49
C PRO A 120 16.39 -15.26 -6.55
N PHE A 121 15.16 -14.76 -6.72
CA PHE A 121 14.87 -13.35 -6.56
C PHE A 121 14.58 -13.06 -5.08
N ILE A 122 15.47 -12.32 -4.42
CA ILE A 122 15.32 -11.91 -3.02
C ILE A 122 14.81 -10.45 -2.99
N PRO A 123 13.52 -10.19 -2.71
CA PRO A 123 12.96 -8.83 -2.79
C PRO A 123 13.71 -7.80 -1.94
N LYS A 124 14.13 -8.20 -0.73
CA LYS A 124 14.88 -7.32 0.19
C LYS A 124 16.24 -6.85 -0.35
N GLU A 125 16.82 -7.56 -1.31
CA GLU A 125 18.11 -7.22 -1.93
C GLU A 125 17.97 -6.57 -3.30
N ARG A 126 16.78 -6.63 -3.91
CA ARG A 126 16.52 -6.19 -5.29
C ARG A 126 15.61 -4.99 -5.38
N ILE A 127 14.75 -4.76 -4.40
CA ILE A 127 13.81 -3.64 -4.37
C ILE A 127 14.44 -2.47 -3.60
N ILE A 128 14.50 -1.30 -4.23
CA ILE A 128 15.19 -0.11 -3.69
C ILE A 128 14.63 0.27 -2.31
N GLU A 129 13.32 0.38 -2.20
CA GLU A 129 12.62 0.82 -1.00
C GLU A 129 12.85 -0.14 0.16
N TYR A 130 12.82 -1.45 -0.08
CA TYR A 130 13.10 -2.46 0.95
C TYR A 130 14.56 -2.44 1.40
N LEU A 131 15.48 -2.12 0.49
CA LEU A 131 16.90 -1.97 0.83
C LEU A 131 17.14 -0.70 1.67
N LEU A 132 16.33 0.35 1.48
CA LEU A 132 16.41 1.61 2.22
C LEU A 132 15.72 1.59 3.59
N GLU A 133 14.68 0.76 3.79
CA GLU A 133 13.96 0.68 5.07
C GLU A 133 14.85 0.26 6.25
N GLY A 134 15.90 -0.54 6.00
CA GLY A 134 16.86 -0.99 7.01
C GLY A 134 16.21 -1.80 8.14
N ASP A 135 16.92 -1.97 9.26
CA ASP A 135 16.49 -2.79 10.41
C ASP A 135 15.71 -1.98 11.47
N LYS A 136 14.93 -0.97 11.06
CA LYS A 136 14.10 -0.23 12.04
C LYS A 136 13.02 -1.15 12.59
N LYS A 137 13.01 -1.36 13.90
CA LYS A 137 11.94 -2.10 14.59
C LYS A 137 10.64 -1.30 14.49
N LYS A 138 9.67 -1.81 13.73
CA LYS A 138 8.32 -1.26 13.65
C LYS A 138 7.38 -2.04 14.57
N LEU A 139 6.37 -1.36 15.09
CA LEU A 139 5.31 -1.99 15.88
C LEU A 139 4.51 -2.97 15.02
N VAL A 140 4.28 -2.62 13.75
CA VAL A 140 3.52 -3.46 12.81
C VAL A 140 4.22 -4.77 12.45
N ASP A 141 5.52 -4.90 12.74
CA ASP A 141 6.29 -6.14 12.54
C ASP A 141 6.16 -7.11 13.73
N MET A 142 5.53 -6.69 14.84
CA MET A 142 5.32 -7.54 16.01
C MET A 142 4.24 -8.60 15.73
N THR A 143 4.34 -9.73 16.45
CA THR A 143 3.22 -10.69 16.47
C THR A 143 2.04 -10.08 17.20
N LEU A 144 0.81 -10.56 16.94
CA LEU A 144 -0.38 -10.09 17.65
C LEU A 144 -0.22 -10.22 19.18
N THR A 145 0.34 -11.33 19.65
CA THR A 145 0.67 -11.54 21.07
C THR A 145 1.73 -10.57 21.56
N GLY A 146 2.77 -10.32 20.75
CA GLY A 146 3.83 -9.36 21.09
C GLY A 146 3.29 -7.94 21.21
N PHE A 147 2.50 -7.48 20.24
CA PHE A 147 1.87 -6.17 20.25
C PHE A 147 0.95 -5.99 21.45
N ALA A 148 0.11 -6.98 21.76
CA ALA A 148 -0.76 -6.95 22.94
C ALA A 148 0.02 -6.92 24.26
N ASN A 149 1.07 -7.74 24.40
CA ASN A 149 1.91 -7.76 25.60
C ASN A 149 2.69 -6.46 25.78
N GLU A 150 3.22 -5.88 24.70
CA GLU A 150 3.92 -4.59 24.74
C GLU A 150 2.96 -3.46 25.13
N THR A 151 1.75 -3.43 24.56
CA THR A 151 0.69 -2.47 24.93
C THR A 151 0.33 -2.55 26.41
N ALA A 152 0.34 -3.75 26.98
CA ALA A 152 0.01 -4.00 28.39
C ALA A 152 1.20 -3.81 29.35
N SER A 153 2.37 -3.42 28.84
CA SER A 153 3.59 -3.23 29.63
C SER A 153 3.72 -1.82 30.22
N GLU A 154 4.84 -1.52 30.87
CA GLU A 154 5.19 -0.16 31.32
C GLU A 154 5.78 0.72 30.19
N SER A 155 5.82 0.19 28.96
CA SER A 155 6.28 0.93 27.78
C SER A 155 5.33 2.08 27.43
N PRO A 156 5.83 3.28 27.11
CA PRO A 156 4.99 4.40 26.71
C PRO A 156 4.37 4.25 25.30
N ALA A 157 4.81 3.24 24.53
CA ALA A 157 4.31 2.92 23.20
C ALA A 157 4.32 1.40 22.96
N PRO A 158 3.32 0.81 22.27
CA PRO A 158 2.21 1.48 21.58
C PRO A 158 1.15 2.04 22.55
N GLY A 159 0.67 3.25 22.25
CA GLY A 159 -0.37 3.93 23.03
C GLY A 159 -1.76 3.82 22.39
N GLY A 160 -2.74 4.52 22.96
CA GLY A 160 -4.12 4.52 22.47
C GLY A 160 -4.29 4.95 21.01
N GLY A 161 -3.43 5.86 20.52
CA GLY A 161 -3.41 6.28 19.10
C GLY A 161 -3.01 5.14 18.16
N SER A 162 -1.93 4.44 18.50
CA SER A 162 -1.45 3.24 17.81
C SER A 162 -2.53 2.13 17.78
N ILE A 163 -3.21 1.89 18.91
CA ILE A 163 -4.33 0.92 18.98
C ILE A 163 -5.50 1.35 18.10
N ALA A 164 -5.88 2.63 18.12
CA ALA A 164 -6.95 3.14 17.28
C ALA A 164 -6.62 2.97 15.79
N ALA A 165 -5.40 3.26 15.38
CA ALA A 165 -4.93 3.05 14.01
C ALA A 165 -5.02 1.58 13.59
N TYR A 166 -4.55 0.66 14.45
CA TYR A 166 -4.61 -0.76 14.16
C TYR A 166 -6.04 -1.31 14.14
N ALA A 167 -6.92 -0.84 15.03
CA ALA A 167 -8.35 -1.17 15.00
C ALA A 167 -9.00 -0.74 13.68
N GLY A 168 -8.67 0.44 13.16
CA GLY A 168 -9.10 0.89 11.85
C GLY A 168 -8.58 -0.03 10.74
N ALA A 169 -7.30 -0.40 10.80
CA ALA A 169 -6.68 -1.32 9.84
C ALA A 169 -7.38 -2.68 9.81
N LEU A 170 -7.73 -3.25 10.97
CA LEU A 170 -8.53 -4.47 11.07
C LEU A 170 -9.93 -4.28 10.49
N GLY A 171 -10.57 -3.15 10.76
CA GLY A 171 -11.90 -2.82 10.25
C GLY A 171 -11.97 -2.81 8.73
N VAL A 172 -11.06 -2.08 8.07
CA VAL A 172 -10.98 -2.05 6.61
C VAL A 172 -10.46 -3.36 6.02
N SER A 173 -9.64 -4.12 6.74
CA SER A 173 -9.20 -5.46 6.30
C SER A 173 -10.38 -6.42 6.15
N LEU A 174 -11.38 -6.36 7.05
CA LEU A 174 -12.61 -7.14 6.91
C LEU A 174 -13.41 -6.71 5.67
N GLY A 175 -13.61 -5.41 5.46
CA GLY A 175 -14.25 -4.92 4.23
C GLY A 175 -13.51 -5.38 2.96
N THR A 176 -12.18 -5.29 2.96
CA THR A 176 -11.30 -5.75 1.86
C THR A 176 -11.41 -7.26 1.64
N MET A 177 -11.50 -8.05 2.70
CA MET A 177 -11.73 -9.49 2.62
C MET A 177 -13.07 -9.80 1.96
N VAL A 178 -14.16 -9.12 2.36
CA VAL A 178 -15.47 -9.31 1.72
C VAL A 178 -15.41 -8.95 0.23
N ALA A 179 -14.71 -7.87 -0.13
CA ALA A 179 -14.50 -7.50 -1.53
C ALA A 179 -13.78 -8.62 -2.32
N ASN A 180 -12.67 -9.14 -1.78
CA ASN A 180 -11.94 -10.24 -2.42
C ASN A 180 -12.77 -11.54 -2.53
N LEU A 181 -13.56 -11.89 -1.51
CA LEU A 181 -14.48 -13.03 -1.57
C LEU A 181 -15.57 -12.82 -2.63
N SER A 182 -16.05 -11.58 -2.77
CA SER A 182 -17.07 -11.22 -3.76
C SER A 182 -16.53 -11.28 -5.19
N ALA A 183 -15.29 -10.82 -5.41
CA ALA A 183 -14.61 -10.89 -6.71
C ALA A 183 -14.41 -12.33 -7.22
N HIS A 184 -14.44 -13.32 -6.33
CA HIS A 184 -14.27 -14.74 -6.65
C HIS A 184 -15.52 -15.58 -6.37
N LYS A 185 -16.67 -14.93 -6.20
CA LYS A 185 -17.94 -15.62 -6.02
C LYS A 185 -18.42 -16.19 -7.36
N ARG A 186 -18.62 -17.51 -7.40
CA ARG A 186 -19.17 -18.21 -8.56
C ARG A 186 -20.50 -17.58 -9.02
N GLY A 187 -20.61 -17.30 -10.32
CA GLY A 187 -21.79 -16.66 -10.91
C GLY A 187 -21.72 -15.13 -10.91
N TRP A 188 -20.70 -14.54 -10.31
CA TRP A 188 -20.40 -13.10 -10.37
C TRP A 188 -19.10 -12.84 -11.16
N ASP A 189 -18.74 -13.75 -12.06
CA ASP A 189 -17.48 -13.73 -12.80
C ASP A 189 -17.30 -12.45 -13.65
N ASP A 190 -18.38 -11.81 -14.07
CA ASP A 190 -18.35 -10.54 -14.82
C ASP A 190 -18.23 -9.29 -13.90
N ARG A 191 -18.36 -9.46 -12.59
CA ARG A 191 -18.27 -8.38 -11.58
C ARG A 191 -16.96 -8.40 -10.80
N TRP A 192 -16.00 -9.25 -11.19
CA TRP A 192 -14.73 -9.39 -10.48
C TRP A 192 -13.97 -8.04 -10.38
N GLU A 193 -14.04 -7.21 -11.42
CA GLU A 193 -13.33 -5.93 -11.49
C GLU A 193 -13.93 -4.89 -10.51
N GLU A 194 -15.26 -4.82 -10.43
CA GLU A 194 -15.98 -3.97 -9.47
C GLU A 194 -15.52 -4.24 -8.02
N PHE A 195 -15.47 -5.52 -7.63
CA PHE A 195 -15.04 -5.90 -6.29
C PHE A 195 -13.53 -5.80 -6.11
N SER A 196 -12.76 -5.99 -7.18
CA SER A 196 -11.31 -5.78 -7.18
C SER A 196 -10.95 -4.32 -6.89
N ASP A 197 -11.69 -3.37 -7.45
CA ASP A 197 -11.47 -1.94 -7.22
C ASP A 197 -11.74 -1.57 -5.77
N TRP A 198 -12.82 -2.09 -5.17
CA TRP A 198 -13.09 -1.95 -3.74
C TRP A 198 -12.00 -2.58 -2.87
N ALA A 199 -11.53 -3.77 -3.23
CA ALA A 199 -10.45 -4.43 -2.51
C ALA A 199 -9.15 -3.61 -2.59
N GLN A 200 -8.84 -3.02 -3.76
CA GLN A 200 -7.66 -2.17 -3.92
C GLN A 200 -7.75 -0.89 -3.09
N GLN A 201 -8.92 -0.24 -3.06
CA GLN A 201 -9.14 0.91 -2.17
C GLN A 201 -8.99 0.53 -0.70
N GLY A 202 -9.53 -0.62 -0.30
CA GLY A 202 -9.38 -1.17 1.04
C GLY A 202 -7.93 -1.43 1.43
N GLN A 203 -7.11 -2.01 0.54
CA GLN A 203 -5.67 -2.17 0.77
C GLN A 203 -4.97 -0.83 0.98
N ASN A 204 -5.29 0.20 0.19
CA ASN A 204 -4.68 1.52 0.34
C ASN A 204 -4.98 2.14 1.71
N TYR A 205 -6.24 2.08 2.18
CA TYR A 205 -6.60 2.56 3.51
C TYR A 205 -5.92 1.75 4.62
N LYS A 206 -5.88 0.41 4.47
CA LYS A 206 -5.21 -0.49 5.40
C LYS A 206 -3.73 -0.15 5.53
N ASP A 207 -3.02 0.03 4.42
CA ASP A 207 -1.59 0.36 4.41
C ASP A 207 -1.32 1.75 5.02
N GLN A 208 -2.19 2.73 4.77
CA GLN A 208 -2.13 4.05 5.43
C GLN A 208 -2.32 3.94 6.95
N LEU A 209 -3.28 3.14 7.41
CA LEU A 209 -3.54 2.94 8.84
C LEU A 209 -2.42 2.19 9.53
N LEU A 210 -1.83 1.17 8.89
CA LEU A 210 -0.64 0.48 9.40
C LEU A 210 0.54 1.44 9.53
N HIS A 211 0.79 2.30 8.53
CA HIS A 211 1.81 3.33 8.66
C HIS A 211 1.55 4.27 9.85
N LEU A 212 0.28 4.63 10.10
CA LEU A 212 -0.10 5.48 11.22
C LEU A 212 0.10 4.82 12.60
N VAL A 213 0.14 3.48 12.70
CA VAL A 213 0.49 2.78 13.96
C VAL A 213 1.90 3.15 14.39
N ASP A 214 2.87 3.07 13.48
CA ASP A 214 4.25 3.43 13.78
C ASP A 214 4.42 4.94 13.92
N GLU A 215 3.72 5.74 13.11
CA GLU A 215 3.83 7.19 13.14
C GLU A 215 3.31 7.82 14.45
N ASP A 216 2.35 7.20 15.13
CA ASP A 216 1.90 7.63 16.46
C ASP A 216 3.06 7.57 17.47
N THR A 217 3.82 6.48 17.46
CA THR A 217 5.01 6.32 18.30
C THR A 217 6.13 7.27 17.88
N ASN A 218 6.35 7.46 16.58
CA ASN A 218 7.34 8.42 16.09
C ASN A 218 6.97 9.87 16.47
N ALA A 219 5.69 10.23 16.46
CA ALA A 219 5.22 11.54 16.89
C ALA A 219 5.44 11.76 18.39
N PHE A 220 5.18 10.75 19.23
CA PHE A 220 5.50 10.81 20.64
C PHE A 220 7.00 11.00 20.90
N ASN A 221 7.85 10.25 20.20
CA ASN A 221 9.30 10.37 20.32
C ASN A 221 9.80 11.77 19.93
N LYS A 222 9.23 12.39 18.89
CA LYS A 222 9.54 13.78 18.52
C LYS A 222 9.22 14.79 19.62
N ILE A 223 8.17 14.56 20.42
CA ILE A 223 7.88 15.40 21.59
C ILE A 223 8.97 15.21 22.65
N MET A 224 9.38 13.98 22.93
CA MET A 224 10.45 13.71 23.90
C MET A 224 11.78 14.34 23.48
N ASP A 225 12.14 14.23 22.20
CA ASP A 225 13.31 14.88 21.62
C ASP A 225 13.24 16.41 21.77
N ALA A 226 12.07 17.01 21.50
CA ALA A 226 11.84 18.43 21.67
C ALA A 226 12.02 18.90 23.13
N PHE A 227 11.62 18.07 24.10
CA PHE A 227 11.84 18.37 25.52
C PHE A 227 13.32 18.36 25.92
N GLY A 228 14.15 17.58 25.22
CA GLY A 228 15.58 17.43 25.42
C GLY A 228 16.44 18.62 24.95
N TYR A 229 15.88 19.57 24.20
CA TYR A 229 16.63 20.75 23.75
C TYR A 229 17.19 21.59 24.94
N PRO A 230 18.35 22.25 24.77
CA PRO A 230 18.91 23.16 25.76
C PRO A 230 17.95 24.29 26.16
N LYS A 231 18.15 24.87 27.36
CA LYS A 231 17.26 25.89 27.94
C LYS A 231 17.98 26.94 28.78
N LYS A 232 19.28 27.15 28.54
CA LYS A 232 20.13 28.07 29.34
C LYS A 232 20.04 29.50 28.81
N THR A 233 20.13 29.69 27.49
CA THR A 233 20.03 31.01 26.86
C THR A 233 18.61 31.32 26.40
N ASP A 234 18.29 32.59 26.15
CA ASP A 234 16.96 32.97 25.66
C ASP A 234 16.72 32.48 24.23
N GLU A 235 17.76 32.40 23.40
CA GLU A 235 17.69 31.79 22.07
C GLU A 235 17.40 30.28 22.16
N GLU A 236 18.09 29.56 23.05
CA GLU A 236 17.83 28.14 23.29
C GLU A 236 16.39 27.90 23.78
N LYS A 237 15.90 28.73 24.69
CA LYS A 237 14.50 28.64 25.17
C LYS A 237 13.50 28.87 24.04
N LYS A 238 13.78 29.79 23.11
CA LYS A 238 12.92 30.07 21.95
C LYS A 238 12.88 28.87 21.00
N ILE A 239 14.05 28.36 20.60
CA ILE A 239 14.17 27.17 19.74
C ILE A 239 13.45 25.98 20.37
N ARG A 240 13.68 25.74 21.66
CA ARG A 240 13.02 24.66 22.41
C ARG A 240 11.50 24.83 22.42
N LYS A 241 10.99 26.04 22.63
CA LYS A 241 9.55 26.32 22.63
C LYS A 241 8.93 26.04 21.25
N GLU A 242 9.58 26.49 20.18
CA GLU A 242 9.12 26.25 18.80
C GLU A 242 9.16 24.75 18.45
N ALA A 243 10.22 24.04 18.87
CA ALA A 243 10.33 22.60 18.68
C ALA A 243 9.21 21.82 19.39
N ILE A 244 8.90 22.18 20.65
CA ILE A 244 7.81 21.57 21.42
C ILE A 244 6.46 21.86 20.76
N GLU A 245 6.18 23.11 20.38
CA GLU A 245 4.91 23.47 19.72
C GLU A 245 4.72 22.69 18.41
N ASN A 246 5.76 22.61 17.56
CA ASN A 246 5.69 21.88 16.30
C ASN A 246 5.52 20.37 16.51
N ALA A 247 6.23 19.78 17.49
CA ALA A 247 6.08 18.37 17.82
C ALA A 247 4.69 18.06 18.40
N SER A 248 4.14 18.95 19.24
CA SER A 248 2.79 18.80 19.78
C SER A 248 1.71 18.92 18.69
N LYS A 249 1.86 19.86 17.75
CA LYS A 249 0.96 19.94 16.57
C LYS A 249 1.03 18.66 15.75
N TYR A 250 2.22 18.16 15.45
CA TYR A 250 2.40 16.89 14.73
C TYR A 250 1.73 15.71 15.45
N ALA A 251 1.91 15.59 16.77
CA ALA A 251 1.27 14.53 17.56
C ALA A 251 -0.25 14.67 17.67
N MET A 252 -0.82 15.86 17.49
CA MET A 252 -2.27 16.03 17.36
C MET A 252 -2.76 15.67 15.94
N GLU A 253 -1.96 15.94 14.91
CA GLU A 253 -2.30 15.62 13.52
C GLU A 253 -2.33 14.12 13.22
N ILE A 254 -1.44 13.31 13.82
CA ILE A 254 -1.42 11.86 13.60
C ILE A 254 -2.75 11.18 13.96
N PRO A 255 -3.29 11.29 15.18
CA PRO A 255 -4.59 10.72 15.49
C PRO A 255 -5.72 11.36 14.68
N PHE A 256 -5.62 12.63 14.29
CA PHE A 256 -6.60 13.22 13.36
C PHE A 256 -6.56 12.54 11.98
N LYS A 257 -5.37 12.20 11.45
CA LYS A 257 -5.23 11.39 10.21
C LYS A 257 -5.78 9.99 10.40
N VAL A 258 -5.61 9.37 11.57
CA VAL A 258 -6.25 8.07 11.89
C VAL A 258 -7.77 8.19 11.81
N MET A 259 -8.35 9.26 12.36
CA MET A 259 -9.79 9.51 12.26
C MET A 259 -10.26 9.66 10.81
N ASP A 260 -9.60 10.53 10.02
CA ASP A 260 -9.98 10.78 8.62
C ASP A 260 -9.87 9.50 7.77
N THR A 261 -8.74 8.79 7.86
CA THR A 261 -8.51 7.57 7.08
C THR A 261 -9.49 6.46 7.49
N SER A 262 -9.72 6.27 8.79
CA SER A 262 -10.68 5.26 9.28
C SER A 262 -12.10 5.59 8.82
N TYR A 263 -12.52 6.86 8.95
CA TYR A 263 -13.83 7.30 8.48
C TYR A 263 -14.00 7.08 6.99
N ARG A 264 -13.01 7.47 6.17
CA ARG A 264 -13.06 7.26 4.72
C ARG A 264 -13.14 5.78 4.36
N SER A 265 -12.42 4.91 5.06
CA SER A 265 -12.47 3.47 4.80
C SER A 265 -13.83 2.82 5.04
N ILE A 266 -14.75 3.48 5.77
CA ILE A 266 -16.10 2.94 6.03
C ILE A 266 -16.90 2.72 4.73
N GLU A 267 -16.54 3.44 3.66
CA GLU A 267 -17.19 3.28 2.36
C GLU A 267 -17.02 1.88 1.77
N VAL A 268 -15.87 1.23 2.05
CA VAL A 268 -15.60 -0.16 1.65
C VAL A 268 -16.58 -1.09 2.35
N MET A 269 -16.74 -0.96 3.67
CA MET A 269 -17.70 -1.77 4.44
C MET A 269 -19.13 -1.52 4.02
N ARG A 270 -19.51 -0.27 3.72
CA ARG A 270 -20.84 0.04 3.18
C ARG A 270 -21.09 -0.67 1.86
N ALA A 271 -20.17 -0.51 0.90
CA ALA A 271 -20.30 -1.17 -0.40
C ALA A 271 -20.38 -2.69 -0.26
N MET A 272 -19.63 -3.28 0.66
CA MET A 272 -19.63 -4.72 0.89
C MET A 272 -20.87 -5.22 1.63
N ALA A 273 -21.44 -4.43 2.55
CA ALA A 273 -22.72 -4.74 3.16
C ALA A 273 -23.87 -4.69 2.13
N GLU A 274 -23.86 -3.72 1.22
CA GLU A 274 -24.91 -3.53 0.20
C GLU A 274 -24.79 -4.52 -0.96
N ASN A 275 -23.59 -4.69 -1.52
CA ASN A 275 -23.37 -5.35 -2.81
C ASN A 275 -22.44 -6.56 -2.75
N GLY A 276 -21.74 -6.76 -1.63
CA GLY A 276 -20.80 -7.86 -1.45
C GLY A 276 -21.47 -9.21 -1.24
N ASN A 277 -20.63 -10.23 -1.07
CA ASN A 277 -21.05 -11.61 -0.84
C ASN A 277 -21.97 -11.71 0.39
N PRO A 278 -23.24 -12.13 0.24
CA PRO A 278 -24.19 -12.19 1.36
C PRO A 278 -23.71 -13.09 2.50
N ASN A 279 -22.93 -14.14 2.20
CA ASN A 279 -22.40 -15.07 3.21
C ASN A 279 -21.33 -14.44 4.11
N SER A 280 -20.85 -13.24 3.78
CA SER A 280 -19.82 -12.50 4.53
C SER A 280 -20.34 -11.11 4.95
N VAL A 281 -21.66 -10.92 4.98
CA VAL A 281 -22.27 -9.64 5.36
C VAL A 281 -21.95 -9.25 6.81
N SER A 282 -21.82 -10.24 7.72
CA SER A 282 -21.42 -10.01 9.10
C SER A 282 -20.04 -9.38 9.22
N ASP A 283 -19.10 -9.76 8.34
CA ASP A 283 -17.74 -9.24 8.34
C ASP A 283 -17.71 -7.73 8.01
N ALA A 284 -18.59 -7.28 7.10
CA ALA A 284 -18.76 -5.86 6.81
C ALA A 284 -19.30 -5.09 8.03
N GLY A 285 -20.23 -5.69 8.79
CA GLY A 285 -20.75 -5.13 10.04
C GLY A 285 -19.68 -5.01 11.13
N VAL A 286 -18.91 -6.07 11.39
CA VAL A 286 -17.79 -6.05 12.34
C VAL A 286 -16.74 -5.02 11.91
N GLY A 287 -16.43 -4.94 10.61
CA GLY A 287 -15.51 -3.94 10.06
C GLY A 287 -15.95 -2.50 10.37
N ALA A 288 -17.24 -2.20 10.21
CA ALA A 288 -17.80 -0.89 10.53
C ALA A 288 -17.76 -0.55 12.04
N LEU A 289 -17.92 -1.56 12.91
CA LEU A 289 -17.76 -1.38 14.36
C LEU A 289 -16.31 -1.07 14.74
N CYS A 290 -15.34 -1.78 14.15
CA CYS A 290 -13.92 -1.51 14.35
C CYS A 290 -13.55 -0.09 13.91
N VAL A 291 -14.07 0.38 12.76
CA VAL A 291 -13.85 1.76 12.31
C VAL A 291 -14.43 2.79 13.26
N LEU A 292 -15.62 2.56 13.82
CA LEU A 292 -16.16 3.50 14.82
C LEU A 292 -15.26 3.58 16.05
N ALA A 293 -14.82 2.43 16.57
CA ALA A 293 -13.89 2.39 17.70
C ALA A 293 -12.57 3.09 17.39
N ALA A 294 -12.05 2.94 16.16
CA ALA A 294 -10.86 3.63 15.69
C ALA A 294 -11.06 5.16 15.65
N VAL A 295 -12.17 5.64 15.09
CA VAL A 295 -12.47 7.08 14.99
C VAL A 295 -12.65 7.70 16.37
N GLU A 296 -13.46 7.10 17.25
CA GLU A 296 -13.68 7.62 18.60
C GLU A 296 -12.40 7.54 19.44
N GLY A 297 -11.67 6.42 19.37
CA GLY A 297 -10.40 6.22 20.07
C GLY A 297 -9.33 7.23 19.64
N ALA A 298 -9.19 7.45 18.33
CA ALA A 298 -8.28 8.47 17.81
C ALA A 298 -8.72 9.89 18.23
N PHE A 299 -10.02 10.18 18.29
CA PHE A 299 -10.50 11.49 18.72
C PHE A 299 -10.15 11.81 20.19
N LEU A 300 -10.14 10.81 21.07
CA LEU A 300 -9.66 10.98 22.45
C LEU A 300 -8.19 11.44 22.47
N ASN A 301 -7.36 10.88 21.57
CA ASN A 301 -5.96 11.26 21.42
C ASN A 301 -5.79 12.67 20.82
N VAL A 302 -6.65 13.07 19.87
CA VAL A 302 -6.70 14.47 19.38
C VAL A 302 -7.01 15.44 20.52
N LYS A 303 -8.01 15.13 21.36
CA LYS A 303 -8.43 15.99 22.48
C LYS A 303 -7.36 16.15 23.55
N ILE A 304 -6.68 15.07 23.93
CA ILE A 304 -5.63 15.17 24.96
C ILE A 304 -4.44 16.00 24.45
N ASN A 305 -4.04 15.83 23.17
CA ASN A 305 -2.92 16.55 22.58
C ASN A 305 -3.23 18.04 22.37
N ALA A 306 -4.49 18.42 22.15
CA ALA A 306 -4.90 19.82 22.05
C ALA A 306 -4.59 20.66 23.31
N SER A 307 -4.54 20.03 24.49
CA SER A 307 -4.29 20.73 25.76
C SER A 307 -2.88 21.36 25.82
N GLY A 308 -1.90 20.75 25.17
CA GLY A 308 -0.49 21.17 25.17
C GLY A 308 -0.11 22.19 24.09
N ILE A 309 -1.03 22.54 23.19
CA ILE A 309 -0.76 23.41 22.03
C ILE A 309 -1.20 24.84 22.31
N SER A 310 -0.35 25.82 22.01
CA SER A 310 -0.65 27.23 22.25
C SER A 310 -1.52 27.86 21.15
N ASP A 311 -1.40 27.37 19.90
CA ASP A 311 -2.24 27.78 18.78
C ASP A 311 -3.69 27.28 18.91
N LYS A 312 -4.53 28.09 19.56
CA LYS A 312 -5.93 27.72 19.83
C LYS A 312 -6.82 27.69 18.60
N VAL A 313 -6.48 28.43 17.56
CA VAL A 313 -7.22 28.42 16.28
C VAL A 313 -7.01 27.07 15.60
N PHE A 314 -5.76 26.60 15.53
CA PHE A 314 -5.42 25.28 15.02
C PHE A 314 -6.14 24.17 15.81
N THR A 315 -6.08 24.20 17.15
CA THR A 315 -6.72 23.15 17.96
C THR A 315 -8.24 23.13 17.79
N ALA A 316 -8.88 24.30 17.72
CA ALA A 316 -10.33 24.39 17.58
C ALA A 316 -10.79 23.85 16.22
N ASP A 317 -10.08 24.17 15.13
CA ASP A 317 -10.39 23.67 13.79
C ASP A 317 -10.34 22.12 13.73
N LEU A 318 -9.27 21.50 14.25
CA LEU A 318 -9.16 20.04 14.26
C LEU A 318 -10.21 19.38 15.17
N ILE A 319 -10.55 20.00 16.31
CA ILE A 319 -11.61 19.49 17.19
C ILE A 319 -12.96 19.51 16.48
N THR A 320 -13.34 20.65 15.88
CA THR A 320 -14.63 20.77 15.17
C THR A 320 -14.73 19.80 14.00
N LYS A 321 -13.66 19.63 13.22
CA LYS A 321 -13.60 18.61 12.16
C LYS A 321 -13.72 17.19 12.72
N GLY A 322 -13.06 16.92 13.85
CA GLY A 322 -13.14 15.62 14.54
C GLY A 322 -14.55 15.29 15.00
N GLU A 323 -15.28 16.27 15.55
CA GLU A 323 -16.68 16.10 15.96
C GLU A 323 -17.59 15.75 14.76
N ASP A 324 -17.40 16.42 13.61
CA ASP A 324 -18.14 16.10 12.39
C ASP A 324 -17.82 14.67 11.89
N ILE A 325 -16.54 14.29 11.89
CA ILE A 325 -16.11 12.95 11.49
C ILE A 325 -16.75 11.88 12.39
N VAL A 326 -16.75 12.05 13.70
CA VAL A 326 -17.39 11.12 14.65
C VAL A 326 -18.88 10.97 14.34
N ARG A 327 -19.60 12.09 14.22
CA ARG A 327 -21.04 12.09 13.92
C ARG A 327 -21.34 11.34 12.62
N ARG A 328 -20.62 11.67 11.54
CA ARG A 328 -20.79 11.02 10.23
C ARG A 328 -20.42 9.55 10.25
N THR A 329 -19.43 9.15 11.05
CA THR A 329 -19.04 7.76 11.24
C THR A 329 -20.14 6.97 11.93
N ILE A 330 -20.75 7.52 13.00
CA ILE A 330 -21.89 6.90 13.70
C ILE A 330 -23.07 6.72 12.75
N ASP A 331 -23.44 7.77 12.00
CA ASP A 331 -24.55 7.72 11.04
C ASP A 331 -24.32 6.65 9.97
N CYS A 332 -23.10 6.56 9.43
CA CYS A 332 -22.77 5.58 8.40
C CYS A 332 -22.71 4.17 8.98
N ARG A 333 -22.11 3.98 10.16
CA ARG A 333 -22.07 2.68 10.85
C ARG A 333 -23.47 2.17 11.11
N ASN A 334 -24.38 3.00 11.62
CA ASN A 334 -25.75 2.58 11.93
C ASN A 334 -26.46 2.07 10.66
N LYS A 335 -26.35 2.78 9.54
CA LYS A 335 -26.91 2.33 8.25
C LYS A 335 -26.33 1.00 7.77
N ILE A 336 -25.03 0.78 7.98
CA ILE A 336 -24.38 -0.50 7.65
C ILE A 336 -24.96 -1.61 8.51
N ILE A 337 -25.07 -1.40 9.83
CA ILE A 337 -25.64 -2.39 10.75
C ILE A 337 -27.10 -2.69 10.40
N ASP A 338 -27.92 -1.68 10.12
CA ASP A 338 -29.31 -1.88 9.69
C ASP A 338 -29.38 -2.76 8.42
N THR A 339 -28.49 -2.53 7.45
CA THR A 339 -28.38 -3.32 6.22
C THR A 339 -27.94 -4.76 6.51
N VAL A 340 -26.96 -4.93 7.40
CA VAL A 340 -26.45 -6.24 7.82
C VAL A 340 -27.56 -7.03 8.53
N ASP A 341 -28.25 -6.42 9.49
CA ASP A 341 -29.34 -7.04 10.25
C ASP A 341 -30.54 -7.38 9.36
N GLN A 342 -30.83 -6.55 8.36
CA GLN A 342 -31.84 -6.87 7.35
C GLN A 342 -31.42 -8.12 6.56
N LYS A 343 -30.21 -8.14 6.00
CA LYS A 343 -29.74 -9.28 5.20
C LYS A 343 -29.64 -10.58 6.00
N ILE A 344 -29.19 -10.51 7.25
CA ILE A 344 -29.15 -11.68 8.14
C ILE A 344 -30.55 -12.25 8.37
N ARG A 345 -31.58 -11.40 8.49
CA ARG A 345 -32.98 -11.85 8.63
C ARG A 345 -33.56 -12.48 7.36
N GLU A 346 -33.00 -12.15 6.20
CA GLU A 346 -33.46 -12.64 4.88
C GLU A 346 -32.80 -13.98 4.47
N MET A 347 -31.75 -14.43 5.18
CA MET A 347 -31.00 -15.67 4.91
C MET A 347 -31.64 -16.91 5.55
#